data_AF-A0A660TYL9-F1
#
_entry.id   AF-A0A660TYL9-F1
#
_cell.length_a   1.000
_cell.length_b   1.000
_cell.length_c   1.000
_cell.angle_alpha   90.00
_cell.angle_beta   90.00
_cell.angle_gamma   90.00
#
_symmetry.space_group_name_H-M   'P 1'
#
loop_
_entity.id
_entity.type
_entity.pdbx_description
1 polymer ?
#
loop_
_entity_poly.entity_id
_entity_poly.type
_entity_poly.pdbx_seq_one_letter_code
_entity_poly.pdbx_strand_id
1 'polypeptide(L)'
;SELYVDILWDVQPVASYLSKQAVSIPVYSEHPNAAKLLIRWLYGDSDGGLGYKPFFDLGTWSPRSDVPQPFDQKELDEINFWVEDSDWLYTNVVRFRDFWIQNM
;
A
#
# COMPACT_ATOMS: atom_id res chain seq x y z
N SER A 1 27.60 -18.06 -16.61
CA SER A 1 27.07 -16.74 -16.25
C SER A 1 26.30 -16.93 -14.96
N GLU A 2 26.57 -16.14 -13.93
CA GLU A 2 25.69 -16.11 -12.75
C GLU A 2 24.38 -15.43 -13.14
N LEU A 3 23.27 -15.98 -12.65
CA LEU A 3 21.94 -15.40 -12.81
C LEU A 3 21.82 -14.26 -11.79
N TYR A 4 21.59 -13.04 -12.26
CA TYR A 4 21.37 -11.87 -11.41
C TYR A 4 19.92 -11.40 -11.58
N VAL A 5 19.29 -11.06 -10.46
CA VAL A 5 17.92 -10.54 -10.38
C VAL A 5 18.01 -9.16 -9.74
N ASP A 6 17.38 -8.17 -10.35
CA ASP A 6 17.40 -6.78 -9.90
C ASP A 6 16.03 -6.13 -10.10
N ILE A 7 15.80 -5.02 -9.40
CA ILE A 7 14.58 -4.24 -9.46
C ILE A 7 14.79 -3.10 -10.46
N LEU A 8 13.90 -3.02 -11.45
CA LEU A 8 13.94 -1.96 -12.45
C LEU A 8 13.22 -0.70 -11.92
N TRP A 9 13.97 0.17 -11.27
CA TRP A 9 13.41 1.40 -10.67
C TRP A 9 13.09 2.51 -11.68
N ASP A 10 13.74 2.52 -12.85
CA ASP A 10 13.73 3.67 -13.77
C ASP A 10 13.11 3.32 -15.15
N VAL A 11 12.03 2.53 -15.15
CA VAL A 11 11.29 2.16 -16.38
C VAL A 11 10.46 3.32 -16.90
N GLN A 12 10.46 3.51 -18.22
CA GLN A 12 9.65 4.52 -18.93
C GLN A 12 8.38 3.89 -19.55
N PRO A 13 7.22 4.58 -19.56
CA PRO A 13 7.00 5.94 -19.05
C PRO A 13 6.83 6.00 -17.53
N VAL A 14 6.66 4.86 -16.87
CA VAL A 14 6.39 4.74 -15.42
C VAL A 14 6.99 3.44 -14.92
N ALA A 15 7.59 3.47 -13.73
CA ALA A 15 8.21 2.31 -13.09
C ALA A 15 7.25 1.48 -12.25
N SER A 16 6.23 2.10 -11.66
CA SER A 16 5.29 1.41 -10.79
C SER A 16 3.90 2.06 -10.70
N TYR A 17 3.01 1.45 -9.95
CA TYR A 17 1.70 1.97 -9.58
C TYR A 17 1.58 1.94 -8.06
N LEU A 18 1.25 3.09 -7.47
CA LEU A 18 1.05 3.21 -6.03
C LEU A 18 -0.37 2.81 -5.65
N SER A 19 -0.50 1.67 -4.98
CA SER A 19 -1.75 1.24 -4.33
C SER A 19 -1.71 1.56 -2.83
N LYS A 20 -2.65 2.37 -2.35
CA LYS A 20 -2.76 2.70 -0.93
C LYS A 20 -3.67 1.71 -0.21
N GLN A 21 -3.14 1.07 0.82
CA GLN A 21 -3.92 0.17 1.67
C GLN A 21 -4.45 0.96 2.88
N ALA A 22 -5.77 0.95 3.06
CA ALA A 22 -6.43 1.64 4.17
C ALA A 22 -7.11 0.65 5.12
N VAL A 23 -7.08 0.96 6.42
CA VAL A 23 -7.81 0.23 7.46
C VAL A 23 -8.87 1.17 8.02
N SER A 24 -10.11 0.69 8.14
CA SER A 24 -11.24 1.48 8.65
C SER A 24 -11.99 0.72 9.74
N ILE A 25 -12.66 1.47 10.63
CA ILE A 25 -13.59 0.93 11.63
C ILE A 25 -15.01 1.14 11.09
N PRO A 26 -15.78 0.08 10.81
CA PRO A 26 -17.17 0.22 10.37
C PRO A 26 -18.04 0.94 11.41
N VAL A 27 -19.02 1.72 10.95
CA VAL A 27 -19.91 2.52 11.82
C VAL A 27 -20.67 1.70 12.86
N TYR A 28 -20.95 0.42 12.57
CA TYR A 28 -21.64 -0.50 13.47
C TYR A 28 -20.72 -1.55 14.10
N SER A 29 -19.42 -1.26 14.24
CA SER A 29 -18.51 -2.15 14.96
C SER A 29 -19.02 -2.38 16.39
N GLU A 30 -19.18 -3.64 16.79
CA GLU A 30 -19.58 -4.00 18.17
C GLU A 30 -18.49 -3.65 19.19
N HIS A 31 -17.24 -3.56 18.74
CA HIS A 31 -16.05 -3.34 19.58
C HIS A 31 -15.12 -2.26 19.02
N PRO A 32 -15.58 -1.00 18.87
CA PRO A 32 -14.79 0.05 18.22
C PRO A 32 -13.53 0.41 19.00
N ASN A 33 -13.55 0.26 20.33
CA ASN A 33 -12.36 0.48 21.17
C ASN A 33 -11.30 -0.61 20.97
N ALA A 34 -11.70 -1.87 20.81
CA ALA A 34 -10.77 -2.95 20.47
C ALA A 34 -10.19 -2.76 19.05
N ALA A 35 -11.02 -2.33 18.09
CA ALA A 35 -10.56 -2.03 16.73
C ALA A 35 -9.51 -0.91 16.71
N LYS A 36 -9.66 0.15 17.53
CA LYS A 36 -8.63 1.19 17.69
C LYS A 36 -7.31 0.63 18.22
N LEU A 37 -7.36 -0.28 19.18
CA LEU A 37 -6.16 -0.94 19.71
C LEU A 37 -5.50 -1.84 18.65
N LEU A 38 -6.29 -2.53 17.82
CA LEU A 38 -5.77 -3.31 16.69
C LEU A 38 -5.05 -2.41 15.67
N ILE A 39 -5.66 -1.29 15.27
CA ILE A 39 -5.03 -0.34 14.35
C ILE A 39 -3.73 0.21 14.94
N ARG A 40 -3.74 0.57 16.23
CA ARG A 40 -2.53 1.01 16.94
C ARG A 40 -1.45 -0.08 16.97
N TRP A 41 -1.82 -1.33 17.22
CA TRP A 41 -0.87 -2.45 17.21
C TRP A 41 -0.33 -2.75 15.80
N LEU A 42 -1.17 -2.58 14.77
CA LEU A 42 -0.83 -2.82 13.37
C LEU A 42 0.22 -1.83 12.86
N TYR A 43 0.02 -0.52 13.05
CA TYR A 43 0.97 0.50 12.59
C TYR A 43 2.07 0.80 13.61
N GLY A 44 1.83 0.45 14.87
CA GLY A 44 2.70 0.75 16.00
C GLY A 44 2.85 2.24 16.30
N ASP A 45 3.72 2.53 17.26
CA ASP A 45 4.25 3.86 17.56
C ASP A 45 5.78 3.81 17.68
N SER A 46 6.40 4.85 18.24
CA SER A 46 7.86 4.93 18.45
C SER A 46 8.40 3.84 19.37
N ASP A 47 7.55 3.29 20.24
CA ASP A 47 7.92 2.30 21.26
C ASP A 47 7.53 0.87 20.84
N GLY A 48 6.90 0.71 19.68
CA GLY A 48 6.63 -0.57 19.05
C GLY A 48 5.17 -0.79 18.65
N GLY A 49 4.90 -2.01 18.18
CA GLY A 49 3.67 -2.42 17.50
C GLY A 49 4.05 -3.35 16.34
N LEU A 50 4.18 -4.63 16.66
CA LEU A 50 4.77 -5.62 15.77
C LEU A 50 3.85 -6.03 14.61
N GLY A 51 2.62 -5.50 14.55
CA GLY A 51 1.67 -5.88 13.52
C GLY A 51 2.11 -5.47 12.11
N TYR A 52 2.98 -4.46 11.98
CA TYR A 52 3.51 -4.05 10.68
C TYR A 52 4.59 -5.00 10.13
N LYS A 53 5.24 -5.78 11.00
CA LYS A 53 6.41 -6.61 10.64
C LYS A 53 6.21 -7.50 9.40
N PRO A 54 5.06 -8.17 9.19
CA PRO A 54 4.85 -8.99 7.99
C PRO A 54 4.74 -8.18 6.70
N PHE A 55 4.48 -6.87 6.81
CA PHE A 55 4.37 -5.92 5.71
C PHE A 55 5.62 -5.03 5.61
N PHE A 56 6.69 -5.36 6.33
CA PHE A 56 7.98 -4.68 6.19
C PHE A 56 8.86 -5.47 5.21
N ASP A 57 8.48 -5.43 3.94
CA ASP A 57 9.11 -6.19 2.87
C ASP A 57 9.34 -5.33 1.62
N LEU A 58 10.15 -5.82 0.69
CA LEU A 58 10.43 -5.14 -0.56
C LEU A 58 9.15 -4.88 -1.37
N GLY A 59 8.99 -3.65 -1.86
CA GLY A 59 7.81 -3.18 -2.59
C GLY A 59 6.69 -2.65 -1.68
N THR A 60 6.94 -2.51 -0.38
CA THR A 60 6.00 -1.94 0.57
C THR A 60 6.61 -0.73 1.27
N TRP A 61 5.81 0.33 1.44
CA TRP A 61 6.24 1.55 2.11
C TRP A 61 5.35 1.83 3.30
N SER A 62 5.98 2.07 4.46
CA SER A 62 5.25 2.46 5.66
C SER A 62 4.61 3.83 5.48
N PRO A 63 3.37 4.05 5.95
CA PRO A 63 2.81 5.40 6.00
C PRO A 63 3.46 6.28 7.09
N ARG A 64 4.30 5.70 7.95
CA ARG A 64 5.05 6.42 8.98
C ARG A 64 6.42 6.83 8.46
N SER A 65 6.77 8.10 8.64
CA SER A 65 8.06 8.68 8.21
C SER A 65 9.25 8.29 9.09
N ASP A 66 9.01 7.74 10.29
CA ASP A 66 10.06 7.31 11.23
C ASP A 66 10.45 5.83 11.06
N VAL A 67 9.80 5.11 10.13
CA VAL A 67 10.13 3.74 9.76
C VAL A 67 11.05 3.79 8.54
N PRO A 68 12.32 3.33 8.63
CA PRO A 68 13.24 3.33 7.49
C PRO A 68 12.77 2.32 6.43
N GLN A 69 13.18 2.48 5.18
CA GLN A 69 12.84 1.49 4.14
C GLN A 69 13.53 0.14 4.40
N PRO A 70 12.87 -0.99 4.06
CA PRO A 70 13.49 -2.30 4.12
C PRO A 70 14.43 -2.47 2.92
N PHE A 71 15.58 -3.10 3.12
CA PHE A 71 16.55 -3.41 2.04
C PHE A 71 17.06 -2.14 1.31
N ASP A 72 17.70 -2.31 0.15
CA ASP A 72 18.12 -1.20 -0.73
C ASP A 72 16.92 -0.62 -1.53
N GLN A 73 15.72 -0.60 -0.92
CA GLN A 73 14.52 -0.02 -1.51
C GLN A 73 14.62 1.50 -1.59
N LYS A 74 14.30 2.05 -2.76
CA LYS A 74 14.21 3.51 -2.96
C LYS A 74 13.08 4.12 -2.13
N GLU A 75 13.25 5.37 -1.73
CA GLU A 75 12.16 6.14 -1.15
C GLU A 75 11.05 6.37 -2.18
N LEU A 76 9.79 6.55 -1.74
CA LEU A 76 8.67 6.72 -2.67
C LEU A 76 8.88 7.91 -3.62
N ASP A 77 9.40 9.03 -3.13
CA ASP A 77 9.60 10.24 -3.94
C ASP A 77 10.72 10.11 -4.99
N GLU A 78 11.54 9.06 -4.90
CA GLU A 78 12.56 8.73 -5.90
C GLU A 78 12.04 7.86 -7.05
N ILE A 79 10.79 7.37 -6.97
CA ILE A 79 10.20 6.46 -7.95
C ILE A 79 9.17 7.18 -8.80
N ASN A 80 9.27 7.03 -10.12
CA ASN A 80 8.24 7.47 -11.04
C ASN A 80 7.09 6.46 -11.07
N PHE A 81 5.97 6.75 -10.39
CA PHE A 81 4.78 5.90 -10.38
C PHE A 81 3.50 6.66 -10.72
N TRP A 82 2.49 5.91 -11.15
CA TRP A 82 1.12 6.40 -11.17
C TRP A 82 0.50 6.35 -9.79
N VAL A 83 -0.29 7.36 -9.48
CA VAL A 83 -1.14 7.40 -8.29
C VAL A 83 -2.58 7.16 -8.73
N GLU A 84 -3.27 6.29 -8.00
CA GLU A 84 -4.70 6.07 -8.15
C GLU A 84 -5.49 7.39 -7.99
N ASP A 85 -6.44 7.63 -8.88
CA ASP A 85 -7.51 8.61 -8.67
C ASP A 85 -8.69 7.93 -7.97
N SER A 86 -8.69 7.99 -6.63
CA SER A 86 -9.68 7.30 -5.80
C SER A 86 -11.09 7.88 -5.97
N ASP A 87 -11.23 9.18 -6.25
CA ASP A 87 -12.54 9.84 -6.43
C ASP A 87 -13.19 9.39 -7.76
N TRP A 88 -12.38 9.35 -8.83
CA TRP A 88 -12.81 8.82 -10.11
C TRP A 88 -13.15 7.34 -9.99
N LEU A 89 -12.29 6.54 -9.34
CA LEU A 89 -12.53 5.11 -9.17
C LEU A 89 -13.82 4.85 -8.39
N TYR A 90 -14.02 5.53 -7.25
CA TYR A 90 -15.24 5.40 -6.45
C TYR A 90 -16.51 5.64 -7.28
N THR A 91 -16.47 6.64 -8.16
CA THR A 91 -17.62 7.00 -9.01
C THR A 91 -17.82 6.04 -10.18
N ASN A 92 -16.75 5.43 -10.71
CA ASN A 92 -16.78 4.68 -11.98
C ASN A 92 -16.55 3.17 -11.84
N VAL A 93 -16.22 2.66 -10.65
CA VAL A 93 -15.84 1.25 -10.44
C VAL A 93 -16.91 0.26 -10.90
N VAL A 94 -18.19 0.59 -10.72
CA VAL A 94 -19.31 -0.27 -11.17
C VAL A 94 -19.33 -0.37 -12.68
N ARG A 95 -19.23 0.77 -13.38
CA ARG A 95 -19.19 0.82 -14.85
C ARG A 95 -17.97 0.08 -15.41
N PHE A 96 -16.82 0.27 -14.79
CA PHE A 96 -15.57 -0.39 -15.18
C PHE A 96 -15.68 -1.92 -15.02
N ARG A 97 -16.17 -2.39 -13.87
CA ARG A 97 -16.41 -3.82 -13.62
C ARG A 97 -17.40 -4.41 -14.62
N ASP A 98 -18.52 -3.72 -14.87
CA ASP A 98 -19.57 -4.20 -15.76
C ASP A 98 -19.08 -4.30 -17.21
N PHE A 99 -18.23 -3.36 -17.66
CA PHE A 99 -17.55 -3.45 -18.95
C PHE A 99 -16.73 -4.75 -19.07
N TRP A 100 -15.93 -5.09 -18.06
CA TRP A 100 -15.13 -6.32 -18.10
C TRP A 100 -16.00 -7.57 -18.11
N ILE A 101 -17.03 -7.64 -17.27
CA ILE A 101 -17.94 -8.81 -17.24
C ILE A 101 -18.62 -9.03 -18.59
N GLN A 102 -18.95 -7.97 -19.32
CA GLN A 102 -19.60 -8.07 -20.63
C GLN A 102 -18.66 -8.43 -21.78
N ASN A 103 -17.35 -8.23 -21.64
CA ASN A 103 -16.36 -8.43 -22.70
C ASN A 103 -15.32 -9.51 -22.38
N MET A 104 -15.50 -10.24 -21.28
CA MET A 104 -14.75 -11.46 -20.97
C MET A 104 -15.35 -12.68 -21.66
#